data_AF-A0A6C0K241-F1
#
_entry.id   AF-A0A6C0K241-F1
#
_cell.length_a   1.000
_cell.length_b   1.000
_cell.length_c   1.000
_cell.angle_alpha   90.00
_cell.angle_beta   90.00
_cell.angle_gamma   90.00
#
_symmetry.space_group_name_H-M   'P 1'
#
loop_
_entity.id
_entity.type
_entity.pdbx_description
1 polymer ?
#
loop_
_entity_poly.entity_id
_entity_poly.type
_entity_poly.pdbx_seq_one_letter_code
_entity_poly.pdbx_strand_id
1 'polypeptide(L)'
;MSSFNNNSYSNYLGARRCCDFPAIGPQGPIGHQGEPGPRGDSGFTGYTGATGPTGRSCLGSTGPQGPTGSKTFIIDHPLDNSKYLIHACLEGPEAGVYYRGKASIDNNESTTIQLPDYVAPLAKNFSIQVTSIYCKGREEPNLFEVSEIENNQFTVYGNNGSFYWYVYGTKNDIAVEPDKSSIVVNGEGPYKWY
;
A
#
# COMPACT_ATOMS: atom_id res chain seq x y z
N MET A 1 -20.78 14.22 -32.11
CA MET A 1 -19.37 14.26 -31.66
C MET A 1 -19.36 14.01 -30.17
N SER A 2 -19.05 12.77 -29.79
CA SER A 2 -18.97 12.31 -28.41
C SER A 2 -17.64 12.74 -27.80
N SER A 3 -17.66 13.67 -26.84
CA SER A 3 -16.48 14.01 -26.06
C SER A 3 -16.27 12.95 -24.98
N PHE A 4 -15.20 12.18 -25.12
CA PHE A 4 -14.69 11.33 -24.04
C PHE A 4 -14.25 12.22 -22.88
N ASN A 5 -14.95 12.13 -21.75
CA ASN A 5 -14.59 12.85 -20.54
C ASN A 5 -13.52 12.02 -19.80
N ASN A 6 -12.30 12.55 -19.75
CA ASN A 6 -11.16 11.90 -19.10
C ASN A 6 -11.39 11.82 -17.59
N ASN A 7 -11.74 10.63 -17.10
CA ASN A 7 -11.81 10.32 -15.67
C ASN A 7 -10.41 10.34 -15.05
N SER A 8 -10.03 11.48 -14.46
CA SER A 8 -8.79 11.60 -13.69
C SER A 8 -8.94 10.90 -12.32
N TYR A 9 -7.86 10.23 -11.89
CA TYR A 9 -7.71 9.52 -10.60
C TYR A 9 -8.12 10.37 -9.38
N SER A 10 -8.06 11.70 -9.50
CA SER A 10 -8.42 12.67 -8.45
C SER A 10 -9.91 12.65 -8.08
N ASN A 11 -10.81 12.24 -8.98
CA ASN A 11 -12.25 12.17 -8.69
C ASN A 11 -12.61 10.97 -7.78
N TYR A 12 -11.76 9.95 -7.68
CA TYR A 12 -11.97 8.77 -6.82
C TYR A 12 -11.79 9.06 -5.32
N LEU A 13 -11.10 10.15 -4.96
CA LEU A 13 -10.83 10.52 -3.57
C LEU A 13 -11.67 11.70 -3.06
N GLY A 14 -12.47 12.31 -3.93
CA GLY A 14 -13.12 13.59 -3.69
C GLY A 14 -14.65 13.57 -3.73
N ALA A 15 -15.31 12.80 -2.87
CA ALA A 15 -16.75 12.99 -2.63
C ALA A 15 -16.99 14.18 -1.68
N ARG A 16 -17.91 15.07 -2.07
CA ARG A 16 -18.24 16.35 -1.40
C ARG A 16 -18.42 16.21 0.11
N ARG A 17 -17.86 17.19 0.84
CA ARG A 17 -17.96 17.31 2.31
C ARG A 17 -19.40 17.64 2.70
N CYS A 18 -20.03 16.79 3.51
CA CYS A 18 -21.34 17.10 4.10
C CYS A 18 -21.27 17.59 5.55
N CYS A 19 -20.08 17.82 6.11
CA CYS A 19 -19.99 18.28 7.50
C CYS A 19 -18.83 19.26 7.67
N ASP A 20 -19.16 20.55 7.83
CA ASP A 20 -18.26 21.51 8.46
C ASP A 20 -18.13 21.15 9.94
N PHE A 21 -16.94 20.71 10.34
CA PHE A 21 -16.58 20.51 11.74
C PHE A 21 -15.77 21.71 12.24
N PRO A 22 -16.07 22.24 13.44
CA PRO A 22 -15.13 23.08 14.14
C PRO A 22 -14.07 22.23 14.87
N ALA A 23 -12.82 22.71 14.78
CA ALA A 23 -11.66 22.49 15.64
C ALA A 23 -11.11 21.07 15.87
N ILE A 24 -9.83 20.93 15.51
CA ILE A 24 -8.90 19.83 15.79
C ILE A 24 -8.79 19.58 17.30
N GLY A 25 -8.99 18.34 17.73
CA GLY A 25 -8.70 17.90 19.10
C GLY A 25 -7.19 17.83 19.37
N PRO A 26 -6.74 17.91 20.63
CA PRO A 26 -5.32 17.91 20.97
C PRO A 26 -4.64 16.59 20.53
N GLN A 27 -3.43 16.71 19.99
CA GLN A 27 -2.60 15.57 19.61
C GLN A 27 -2.25 14.73 20.84
N GLY A 28 -2.41 13.41 20.74
CA GLY A 28 -2.06 12.46 21.82
C GLY A 28 -0.55 12.42 22.10
N PRO A 29 -0.15 11.95 23.29
CA PRO A 29 1.27 11.83 23.66
C PRO A 29 2.01 10.86 22.73
N ILE A 30 3.29 11.15 22.48
CA ILE A 30 4.19 10.30 21.68
C ILE A 30 4.42 8.97 22.42
N GLY A 31 4.34 7.85 21.70
CA GLY A 31 4.58 6.51 22.26
C GLY A 31 6.04 6.30 22.68
N HIS A 32 6.25 5.41 23.65
CA HIS A 32 7.58 5.04 24.14
C HIS A 32 8.41 4.35 23.04
N GLN A 33 9.71 4.64 22.98
CA GLN A 33 10.64 3.98 22.06
C GLN A 33 10.76 2.48 22.41
N GLY A 34 10.67 1.61 21.41
CA GLY A 34 10.84 0.16 21.60
C GLY A 34 12.26 -0.24 22.03
N GLU A 35 12.39 -1.35 22.74
CA GLU A 35 13.69 -1.85 23.19
C GLU A 35 14.61 -2.27 22.02
N PRO A 36 15.93 -2.11 22.13
CA PRO A 36 16.88 -2.60 21.13
C PRO A 36 16.78 -4.12 20.94
N GLY A 37 16.85 -4.57 19.68
CA GLY A 37 16.85 -6.00 19.35
C GLY A 37 18.08 -6.77 19.87
N PRO A 38 18.00 -8.10 20.00
CA PRO A 38 19.12 -8.92 20.48
C PRO A 38 20.31 -8.89 19.52
N ARG A 39 21.53 -8.96 20.07
CA ARG A 39 22.78 -9.03 19.31
C ARG A 39 22.89 -10.39 18.59
N GLY A 40 23.17 -10.38 17.29
CA GLY A 40 23.35 -11.60 16.49
C GLY A 40 24.61 -12.40 16.86
N ASP A 41 24.56 -13.71 16.62
CA ASP A 41 25.64 -14.66 16.91
C ASP A 41 26.92 -14.35 16.12
N SER A 42 28.07 -14.70 16.69
CA SER A 42 29.39 -14.48 16.08
C SER A 42 29.69 -15.53 15.00
N GLY A 43 30.19 -15.10 13.84
CA GLY A 43 30.59 -16.00 12.74
C GLY A 43 31.91 -16.74 12.99
N PHE A 44 32.10 -17.87 12.31
CA PHE A 44 33.32 -18.70 12.39
C PHE A 44 34.57 -18.02 11.82
N THR A 45 35.71 -18.21 12.48
CA THR A 45 37.03 -17.69 12.09
C THR A 45 37.68 -18.55 10.98
N GLY A 46 38.09 -17.93 9.87
CA GLY A 46 38.88 -18.59 8.80
C GLY A 46 40.39 -18.58 9.07
N TYR A 47 41.13 -19.53 8.47
CA TYR A 47 42.59 -19.65 8.58
C TYR A 47 43.35 -18.48 7.92
N THR A 48 44.44 -18.03 8.55
CA THR A 48 45.27 -16.89 8.12
C THR A 48 46.20 -17.25 6.95
N GLY A 49 46.14 -16.47 5.86
CA GLY A 49 47.11 -16.50 4.75
C GLY A 49 48.27 -15.52 4.93
N ALA A 50 49.39 -15.77 4.24
CA ALA A 50 50.62 -14.97 4.36
C ALA A 50 50.46 -13.50 3.94
N THR A 51 51.14 -12.59 4.66
CA THR A 51 51.06 -11.13 4.49
C THR A 51 51.85 -10.64 3.27
N GLY A 52 51.16 -9.95 2.34
CA GLY A 52 51.79 -9.21 1.23
C GLY A 52 52.17 -7.77 1.60
N PRO A 53 53.07 -7.11 0.85
CA PRO A 53 53.56 -5.77 1.16
C PRO A 53 52.44 -4.71 1.08
N THR A 54 52.46 -3.78 2.04
CA THR A 54 51.43 -2.75 2.25
C THR A 54 51.46 -1.67 1.16
N GLY A 55 50.40 -1.61 0.34
CA GLY A 55 50.12 -0.48 -0.55
C GLY A 55 49.46 0.68 0.21
N ARG A 56 49.82 1.91 -0.15
CA ARG A 56 49.30 3.18 0.39
C ARG A 56 47.75 3.18 0.35
N SER A 57 47.09 3.23 1.51
CA SER A 57 45.63 3.13 1.60
C SER A 57 44.93 4.41 1.11
N CYS A 58 44.67 4.49 -0.19
CA CYS A 58 43.49 5.18 -0.70
C CYS A 58 42.26 4.31 -0.41
N LEU A 59 41.84 4.25 0.86
CA LEU A 59 40.53 3.70 1.19
C LEU A 59 39.51 4.72 0.66
N GLY A 60 38.97 4.46 -0.53
CA GLY A 60 37.74 5.13 -0.95
C GLY A 60 36.67 4.90 0.11
N SER A 61 35.73 5.83 0.26
CA SER A 61 34.55 5.65 1.10
C SER A 61 33.97 4.25 0.91
N THR A 62 33.73 3.53 2.00
CA THR A 62 32.97 2.27 1.98
C THR A 62 31.77 2.48 1.06
N GLY A 63 31.64 1.66 0.02
CA GLY A 63 30.49 1.71 -0.87
C GLY A 63 29.19 1.59 -0.06
N PRO A 64 28.07 2.13 -0.55
CA PRO A 64 26.81 2.02 0.17
C PRO A 64 26.55 0.56 0.56
N GLN A 65 26.19 0.34 1.82
CA GLN A 65 25.75 -0.97 2.29
C GLN A 65 24.63 -1.46 1.36
N GLY A 66 24.78 -2.66 0.80
CA GLY A 66 23.78 -3.25 -0.09
C GLY A 66 22.40 -3.24 0.57
N PRO A 67 21.31 -3.11 -0.20
CA PRO A 67 19.97 -2.90 0.34
C PRO A 67 19.65 -3.99 1.36
N THR A 68 19.37 -3.58 2.60
CA THR A 68 18.54 -4.35 3.52
C THR A 68 17.33 -4.85 2.74
N GLY A 69 16.91 -6.11 2.91
CA GLY A 69 15.92 -6.79 2.06
C GLY A 69 14.51 -6.16 1.97
N SER A 70 14.32 -4.96 2.49
CA SER A 70 13.10 -4.17 2.38
C SER A 70 13.18 -3.21 1.18
N LYS A 71 12.18 -3.26 0.30
CA LYS A 71 11.99 -2.26 -0.74
C LYS A 71 11.49 -0.95 -0.13
N THR A 72 12.35 0.06 -0.06
CA THR A 72 12.05 1.35 0.59
C THR A 72 12.07 2.52 -0.38
N PHE A 73 11.36 3.60 -0.01
CA PHE A 73 11.45 4.90 -0.66
C PHE A 73 11.71 5.98 0.40
N ILE A 74 12.64 6.88 0.09
CA ILE A 74 13.06 7.97 0.98
C ILE A 74 12.52 9.27 0.39
N ILE A 75 11.83 10.06 1.20
CA ILE A 75 11.35 11.40 0.86
C ILE A 75 11.74 12.40 1.95
N ASP A 76 11.84 13.68 1.59
CA ASP A 76 12.04 14.75 2.57
C ASP A 76 10.88 14.79 3.57
N HIS A 77 11.20 15.04 4.84
CA HIS A 77 10.16 15.22 5.84
C HIS A 77 9.48 16.58 5.64
N PRO A 78 8.16 16.62 5.39
CA PRO A 78 7.47 17.84 4.95
C PRO A 78 7.40 18.95 6.00
N LEU A 79 7.71 18.65 7.26
CA LEU A 79 7.66 19.59 8.40
C LEU A 79 9.00 19.77 9.12
N ASP A 80 10.05 19.02 8.77
CA ASP A 80 11.33 19.03 9.50
C ASP A 80 12.48 18.80 8.53
N ASN A 81 13.11 19.89 8.11
CA ASN A 81 14.16 19.88 7.09
C ASN A 81 15.45 19.15 7.55
N SER A 82 15.54 18.75 8.81
CA SER A 82 16.66 17.94 9.31
C SER A 82 16.44 16.43 9.17
N LYS A 83 15.27 15.99 8.68
CA LYS A 83 14.86 14.58 8.65
C LYS A 83 14.39 14.10 7.28
N TYR A 84 14.50 12.80 7.09
CA TYR A 84 13.84 12.05 6.02
C TYR A 84 12.70 11.18 6.58
N LEU A 85 11.70 10.92 5.74
CA LEU A 85 10.76 9.81 5.91
C LEU A 85 11.23 8.63 5.07
N ILE A 86 11.33 7.46 5.71
CA ILE A 86 11.62 6.19 5.04
C ILE A 86 10.36 5.35 5.12
N HIS A 87 9.77 5.06 3.97
CA HIS A 87 8.63 4.16 3.86
C HIS A 87 9.06 2.87 3.18
N ALA A 88 8.37 1.77 3.49
CA ALA A 88 8.59 0.46 2.87
C ALA A 88 7.38 0.03 2.06
N CYS A 89 7.61 -0.74 1.00
CA CYS A 89 6.54 -1.44 0.32
C CYS A 89 5.95 -2.51 1.24
N LEU A 90 4.63 -2.62 1.25
CA LEU A 90 3.97 -3.80 1.79
C LEU A 90 4.17 -4.95 0.81
N GLU A 91 4.64 -6.08 1.34
CA GLU A 91 4.90 -7.29 0.57
C GLU A 91 4.04 -8.42 1.14
N GLY A 92 3.50 -9.24 0.25
CA GLY A 92 2.68 -10.40 0.59
C GLY A 92 2.95 -11.54 -0.40
N PRO A 93 2.41 -12.73 -0.15
CA PRO A 93 2.64 -13.91 -1.00
C PRO A 93 1.96 -13.81 -2.37
N GLU A 94 1.17 -12.75 -2.60
CA GLU A 94 0.38 -12.56 -3.82
C GLU A 94 0.80 -11.28 -4.54
N ALA A 95 0.63 -11.27 -5.87
CA ALA A 95 0.72 -10.05 -6.68
C ALA A 95 -0.53 -9.18 -6.47
N GLY A 96 -0.72 -8.72 -5.23
CA GLY A 96 -1.93 -8.04 -4.78
C GLY A 96 -2.11 -6.64 -5.39
N VAL A 97 -3.37 -6.31 -5.66
CA VAL A 97 -3.82 -4.95 -5.96
C VAL A 97 -4.85 -4.53 -4.93
N TYR A 98 -4.89 -3.24 -4.63
CA TYR A 98 -5.97 -2.68 -3.83
C TYR A 98 -6.50 -1.41 -4.49
N TYR A 99 -7.81 -1.24 -4.38
CA TYR A 99 -8.54 -0.03 -4.75
C TYR A 99 -9.27 0.45 -3.52
N ARG A 100 -9.39 1.76 -3.36
CA ARG A 100 -10.08 2.34 -2.21
C ARG A 100 -10.80 3.60 -2.60
N GLY A 101 -11.83 3.92 -1.84
CA GLY A 101 -12.57 5.16 -2.04
C GLY A 101 -13.54 5.44 -0.91
N LYS A 102 -14.40 6.43 -1.16
CA LYS A 102 -15.48 6.86 -0.28
C LYS A 102 -16.76 6.98 -1.11
N ALA A 103 -17.88 6.56 -0.56
CA ALA A 103 -19.20 6.70 -1.19
C ALA A 103 -20.28 6.99 -0.15
N SER A 104 -21.51 7.20 -0.63
CA SER A 104 -22.69 7.43 0.20
C SER A 104 -23.95 6.87 -0.44
N ILE A 105 -24.88 6.42 0.41
CA ILE A 105 -26.27 6.10 0.05
C ILE A 105 -27.15 7.27 0.50
N ASP A 106 -28.05 7.73 -0.37
CA ASP A 106 -29.00 8.83 -0.15
C ASP A 106 -30.48 8.46 -0.38
N ASN A 107 -30.74 7.24 -0.89
CA ASN A 107 -32.07 6.71 -1.21
C ASN A 107 -32.58 5.66 -0.20
N ASN A 108 -31.86 5.40 0.90
CA ASN A 108 -32.10 4.32 1.88
C ASN A 108 -32.15 2.91 1.29
N GLU A 109 -31.50 2.68 0.16
CA GLU A 109 -31.50 1.39 -0.52
C GLU A 109 -30.07 0.96 -0.86
N SER A 110 -29.42 1.67 -1.78
CA SER A 110 -28.11 1.27 -2.28
C SER A 110 -27.39 2.35 -3.07
N THR A 111 -26.09 2.13 -3.30
CA THR A 111 -25.27 2.90 -4.23
C THR A 111 -24.31 1.96 -4.96
N THR A 112 -24.12 2.19 -6.26
CA THR A 112 -23.21 1.40 -7.10
C THR A 112 -21.88 2.13 -7.28
N ILE A 113 -20.78 1.41 -7.08
CA ILE A 113 -19.41 1.90 -7.24
C ILE A 113 -18.84 1.30 -8.52
N GLN A 114 -18.51 2.15 -9.48
CA GLN A 114 -17.77 1.78 -10.69
C GLN A 114 -16.27 1.76 -10.40
N LEU A 115 -15.62 0.62 -10.59
CA LEU A 115 -14.16 0.54 -10.54
C LEU A 115 -13.56 1.13 -11.82
N PRO A 116 -12.29 1.57 -11.80
CA PRO A 116 -11.63 2.01 -13.03
C PRO A 116 -11.66 0.93 -14.11
N ASP A 117 -11.87 1.29 -15.38
CA ASP A 117 -12.09 0.33 -16.48
C ASP A 117 -10.93 -0.68 -16.67
N TYR A 118 -9.73 -0.31 -16.24
CA TYR A 118 -8.56 -1.20 -16.30
C TYR A 118 -8.56 -2.29 -15.23
N VAL A 119 -9.43 -2.23 -14.21
CA VAL A 119 -9.41 -3.21 -13.10
C VAL A 119 -9.85 -4.59 -13.57
N ALA A 120 -10.96 -4.67 -14.32
CA ALA A 120 -11.47 -5.92 -14.87
C ALA A 120 -10.44 -6.71 -15.71
N PRO A 121 -9.71 -6.12 -16.68
CA PRO A 121 -8.69 -6.86 -17.42
C PRO A 121 -7.39 -7.08 -16.62
N LEU A 122 -7.14 -6.33 -15.54
CA LEU A 122 -5.87 -6.39 -14.80
C LEU A 122 -5.87 -7.40 -13.64
N ALA A 123 -7.02 -7.65 -13.00
CA ALA A 123 -7.06 -8.39 -11.75
C ALA A 123 -8.29 -9.33 -11.62
N LYS A 124 -8.18 -10.26 -10.67
CA LYS A 124 -9.18 -11.28 -10.33
C LYS A 124 -9.18 -11.58 -8.82
N ASN A 125 -10.06 -12.48 -8.38
CA ASN A 125 -10.19 -12.92 -6.98
C ASN A 125 -10.43 -11.76 -6.02
N PHE A 126 -11.49 -10.99 -6.28
CA PHE A 126 -11.75 -9.78 -5.52
C PHE A 126 -12.39 -10.05 -4.15
N SER A 127 -12.04 -9.24 -3.17
CA SER A 127 -12.73 -9.14 -1.88
C SER A 127 -13.00 -7.67 -1.55
N ILE A 128 -14.11 -7.41 -0.88
CA ILE A 128 -14.60 -6.05 -0.60
C ILE A 128 -14.76 -5.88 0.90
N GLN A 129 -14.27 -4.75 1.42
CA GLN A 129 -14.48 -4.34 2.80
C GLN A 129 -15.07 -2.93 2.83
N VAL A 130 -16.10 -2.73 3.64
CA VAL A 130 -16.76 -1.44 3.85
C VAL A 130 -16.67 -1.03 5.31
N THR A 131 -16.40 0.24 5.56
CA THR A 131 -16.35 0.80 6.91
C THR A 131 -17.28 2.02 6.99
N SER A 132 -18.28 1.94 7.86
CA SER A 132 -19.23 3.02 8.08
C SER A 132 -18.53 4.28 8.60
N ILE A 133 -18.92 5.45 8.07
CA ILE A 133 -18.51 6.74 8.61
C ILE A 133 -19.58 7.19 9.59
N TYR A 134 -19.16 7.50 10.82
CA TYR A 134 -20.04 8.02 11.85
C TYR A 134 -20.77 9.28 11.37
N CYS A 135 -22.07 9.35 11.62
CA CYS A 135 -22.90 10.52 11.40
C CYS A 135 -23.50 10.95 12.72
N LYS A 136 -23.27 12.21 13.11
CA LYS A 136 -23.80 12.76 14.36
C LYS A 136 -25.32 12.77 14.31
N GLY A 137 -25.95 12.26 15.38
CA GLY A 137 -27.42 12.20 15.48
C GLY A 137 -28.04 10.98 14.80
N ARG A 138 -27.25 10.02 14.31
CA ARG A 138 -27.77 8.72 13.90
C ARG A 138 -28.14 7.91 15.15
N GLU A 139 -29.37 7.39 15.20
CA GLU A 139 -29.88 6.61 16.33
C GLU A 139 -29.23 5.23 16.42
N GLU A 140 -29.02 4.57 15.28
CA GLU A 140 -28.46 3.21 15.20
C GLU A 140 -27.29 3.13 14.21
N PRO A 141 -26.30 2.24 14.40
CA PRO A 141 -25.24 2.02 13.42
C PRO A 141 -25.80 1.58 12.05
N ASN A 142 -25.20 2.08 10.96
CA ASN A 142 -25.54 1.55 9.63
C ASN A 142 -24.79 0.23 9.42
N LEU A 143 -25.54 -0.83 9.17
CA LEU A 143 -25.05 -2.05 8.55
C LEU A 143 -25.02 -1.85 7.04
N PHE A 144 -23.90 -2.20 6.41
CA PHE A 144 -23.75 -2.19 4.96
C PHE A 144 -23.46 -3.60 4.47
N GLU A 145 -24.15 -4.01 3.41
CA GLU A 145 -23.93 -5.26 2.70
C GLU A 145 -23.40 -4.96 1.31
N VAL A 146 -22.60 -5.84 0.73
CA VAL A 146 -21.96 -5.62 -0.57
C VAL A 146 -22.25 -6.76 -1.53
N SER A 147 -22.51 -6.44 -2.80
CA SER A 147 -22.53 -7.44 -3.86
C SER A 147 -21.11 -7.93 -4.16
N GLU A 148 -21.01 -9.06 -4.87
CA GLU A 148 -19.79 -9.39 -5.60
C GLU A 148 -19.51 -8.33 -6.70
N ILE A 149 -18.28 -8.35 -7.22
CA ILE A 149 -17.92 -7.50 -8.37
C ILE A 149 -18.36 -8.19 -9.65
N GLU A 150 -19.26 -7.55 -10.37
CA GLU A 150 -19.73 -7.95 -11.69
C GLU A 150 -19.63 -6.75 -12.63
N ASN A 151 -19.26 -6.97 -13.90
CA ASN A 151 -19.16 -5.88 -14.90
C ASN A 151 -18.32 -4.67 -14.42
N ASN A 152 -17.24 -4.94 -13.68
CA ASN A 152 -16.32 -3.93 -13.14
C ASN A 152 -16.95 -2.94 -12.13
N GLN A 153 -18.01 -3.36 -11.45
CA GLN A 153 -18.70 -2.58 -10.43
C GLN A 153 -19.17 -3.46 -9.28
N PHE A 154 -19.48 -2.84 -8.15
CA PHE A 154 -20.17 -3.50 -7.04
C PHE A 154 -21.19 -2.53 -6.42
N THR A 155 -22.18 -3.09 -5.75
CA THR A 155 -23.24 -2.32 -5.09
C THR A 155 -23.12 -2.49 -3.58
N VAL A 156 -23.26 -1.38 -2.86
CA VAL A 156 -23.37 -1.37 -1.41
C VAL A 156 -24.82 -1.07 -1.05
N TYR A 157 -25.41 -1.92 -0.23
CA TYR A 157 -26.79 -1.83 0.25
C TYR A 157 -26.83 -1.35 1.69
N GLY A 158 -27.84 -0.57 2.04
CA GLY A 158 -28.08 -0.11 3.41
C GLY A 158 -28.80 1.23 3.48
N ASN A 159 -28.97 1.72 4.70
CA ASN A 159 -29.61 3.02 4.96
C ASN A 159 -28.69 4.19 4.59
N ASN A 160 -29.28 5.39 4.54
CA ASN A 160 -28.55 6.63 4.26
C ASN A 160 -27.31 6.81 5.14
N GLY A 161 -26.18 7.07 4.49
CA GLY A 161 -24.90 7.20 5.19
C GLY A 161 -23.71 7.18 4.25
N SER A 162 -22.58 7.67 4.75
CA SER A 162 -21.29 7.60 4.06
C SER A 162 -20.45 6.44 4.60
N PHE A 163 -19.57 5.92 3.75
CA PHE A 163 -18.65 4.85 4.10
C PHE A 163 -17.35 4.94 3.29
N TYR A 164 -16.28 4.35 3.82
CA TYR A 164 -15.08 4.02 3.06
C TYR A 164 -15.18 2.60 2.55
N TRP A 165 -14.54 2.33 1.43
CA TRP A 165 -14.45 0.99 0.86
C TRP A 165 -13.02 0.65 0.42
N TYR A 166 -12.70 -0.63 0.53
CA TYR A 166 -11.51 -1.26 -0.04
C TYR A 166 -11.95 -2.42 -0.92
N VAL A 167 -11.31 -2.55 -2.09
CA VAL A 167 -11.37 -3.74 -2.93
C VAL A 167 -9.95 -4.28 -3.01
N TYR A 168 -9.73 -5.49 -2.55
CA TYR A 168 -8.49 -6.22 -2.78
C TYR A 168 -8.68 -7.21 -3.91
N GLY A 169 -7.63 -7.49 -4.67
CA GLY A 169 -7.60 -8.54 -5.68
C GLY A 169 -6.19 -8.97 -5.99
N THR A 170 -6.05 -9.91 -6.91
CA THR A 170 -4.77 -10.44 -7.39
C THR A 170 -4.59 -10.07 -8.85
N LYS A 171 -3.39 -9.66 -9.27
CA LYS A 171 -3.10 -9.41 -10.68
C LYS A 171 -3.29 -10.69 -11.50
N ASN A 172 -3.78 -10.50 -12.72
CA ASN A 172 -3.80 -11.56 -13.71
C ASN A 172 -2.36 -11.97 -14.08
N ASP A 173 -2.17 -13.27 -14.29
CA ASP A 173 -1.01 -13.89 -14.97
C ASP A 173 0.38 -13.59 -14.39
N ILE A 174 0.49 -13.35 -13.08
CA ILE A 174 1.77 -13.29 -12.37
C ILE A 174 1.92 -14.55 -11.52
N ALA A 175 2.82 -15.45 -11.93
CA ALA A 175 3.27 -16.55 -11.09
C ALA A 175 4.14 -15.99 -9.96
N VAL A 176 3.70 -16.15 -8.71
CA VAL A 176 4.40 -15.62 -7.53
C VAL A 176 5.44 -16.60 -6.97
N GLU A 177 5.30 -17.89 -7.30
CA GLU A 177 6.22 -18.96 -6.89
C GLU A 177 6.60 -19.85 -8.10
N PRO A 178 7.25 -19.30 -9.14
CA PRO A 178 7.69 -20.11 -10.28
C PRO A 178 8.82 -21.06 -9.88
N ASP A 179 8.86 -22.24 -10.49
CA ASP A 179 9.99 -23.17 -10.33
C ASP A 179 11.29 -22.52 -10.81
N LYS A 180 12.38 -22.71 -10.07
CA LYS A 180 13.70 -22.14 -10.44
C LYS A 180 14.16 -22.58 -11.83
N SER A 181 13.78 -23.77 -12.28
CA SER A 181 14.09 -24.31 -13.61
C SER A 181 13.23 -23.71 -14.73
N SER A 182 12.10 -23.08 -14.40
CA SER A 182 11.14 -22.55 -15.36
C SER A 182 11.41 -21.10 -15.79
N ILE A 183 12.31 -20.39 -15.09
CA ILE A 183 12.59 -18.98 -15.33
C ILE A 183 14.08 -18.68 -15.39
N VAL A 184 14.46 -17.71 -16.23
CA VAL A 184 15.82 -17.15 -16.26
C VAL A 184 15.79 -15.80 -15.57
N VAL A 185 16.48 -15.69 -14.44
CA VAL A 185 16.47 -14.48 -13.63
C VAL A 185 17.50 -13.48 -14.16
N ASN A 186 17.03 -12.29 -14.51
CA ASN A 186 17.82 -11.16 -15.00
C ASN A 186 17.94 -10.07 -13.93
N GLY A 187 19.05 -9.32 -13.96
CA GLY A 187 19.32 -8.19 -13.07
C GLY A 187 20.18 -8.51 -11.85
N GLU A 188 20.53 -7.48 -11.09
CA GLU A 188 21.39 -7.56 -9.90
C GLU A 188 20.65 -7.09 -8.64
N GLY A 189 21.07 -7.58 -7.47
CA GLY A 189 20.45 -7.22 -6.19
C GLY A 189 18.98 -7.68 -6.09
N PRO A 190 18.13 -6.97 -5.31
CA PRO A 190 16.74 -7.36 -5.07
C PRO A 190 15.78 -6.96 -6.22
N TYR A 191 16.25 -6.22 -7.23
CA TYR A 191 15.42 -5.72 -8.34
C TYR A 191 15.58 -6.61 -9.59
N LYS A 192 15.23 -7.89 -9.44
CA LYS A 192 15.33 -8.91 -10.50
C LYS A 192 14.00 -9.09 -11.24
N TRP A 193 14.08 -9.60 -12.46
CA TRP A 193 12.94 -9.92 -13.31
C TRP A 193 13.20 -11.19 -14.13
N TYR A 194 12.18 -11.77 -14.74
CA TYR A 194 12.27 -12.94 -15.62
C TYR A 194 11.25 -12.87 -16.76
#